data_AF-A0A7S0FWQ5-F1
#
_entry.id   AF-A0A7S0FWQ5-F1
#
_cell.length_a   1.000
_cell.length_b   1.000
_cell.length_c   1.000
_cell.angle_alpha   90.00
_cell.angle_beta   90.00
_cell.angle_gamma   90.00
#
_symmetry.space_group_name_H-M   'P 1'
#
loop_
_entity.id
_entity.type
_entity.pdbx_description
1 polymer ?
#
loop_
_entity_poly.entity_id
_entity_poly.type
_entity_poly.pdbx_seq_one_letter_code
_entity_poly.pdbx_strand_id
1 'polypeptide(L)'
;ITRTKLSEEIDGLNAAVEEGKATITTLAESIAELSKEVAELVKAMADATAMRKEETAKNAATIKDAKAAQAAVQAATAVLKDFYEKALTATALLQGTAAHRAGLKSRFVEMGSAEWRALANPNGTGAADAGHKEGMQTFGEVYRGQQDKAESGVLTLLEIIQSNFANLEASTVAAEAEAKKAFKEFSYESKKSISVKERKAEMNEADKAAAEERLRGDIAELKGTQDELLAADRYHAKLVPQCMDQGMTFEERTKAREAEVASLRQALQLLGGEGEGAAAAA
;
A
#
# COMPACT_ATOMS: atom_id res chain seq x y z
N ILE A 1 11.01 46.66 -39.87
CA ILE A 1 10.33 46.36 -38.59
C ILE A 1 10.21 47.67 -37.83
N THR A 2 9.06 47.99 -37.20
CA THR A 2 8.92 49.22 -36.41
C THR A 2 9.42 48.97 -35.00
N ARG A 3 9.95 50.00 -34.32
CA ARG A 3 10.41 49.89 -32.93
C ARG A 3 9.35 49.28 -32.01
N THR A 4 8.09 49.65 -32.22
CA THR A 4 6.93 49.13 -31.48
C THR A 4 6.76 47.62 -31.64
N LYS A 5 6.97 47.06 -32.84
CA LYS A 5 6.89 45.62 -33.08
C LYS A 5 7.99 44.85 -32.34
N LEU A 6 9.21 45.37 -32.34
CA LEU A 6 10.31 44.76 -31.57
C LEU A 6 10.02 44.77 -30.07
N SER A 7 9.43 45.85 -29.54
CA SER A 7 9.01 45.89 -28.14
C SER A 7 7.91 44.87 -27.83
N GLU A 8 6.90 44.75 -28.70
CA GLU A 8 5.84 43.73 -28.57
C GLU A 8 6.40 42.30 -28.64
N GLU A 9 7.37 42.04 -29.53
CA GLU A 9 8.06 40.75 -29.64
C GLU A 9 8.87 40.43 -28.37
N ILE A 10 9.57 41.41 -27.80
CA ILE A 10 10.31 41.25 -26.54
C ILE A 10 9.36 40.93 -25.38
N ASP A 11 8.22 41.62 -25.29
CA ASP A 11 7.23 41.35 -24.25
C ASP A 11 6.64 39.93 -24.38
N GLY A 12 6.37 39.49 -25.62
CA GLY A 12 5.92 38.13 -25.92
C GLY A 12 6.96 37.06 -25.58
N LEU A 13 8.22 37.27 -25.97
CA LEU A 13 9.33 36.36 -25.67
C LEU A 13 9.62 36.30 -24.17
N ASN A 14 9.55 37.41 -23.44
CA ASN A 14 9.66 37.40 -21.98
C ASN A 14 8.55 36.56 -21.33
N ALA A 15 7.30 36.69 -21.81
CA ALA A 15 6.20 35.86 -21.32
C ALA A 15 6.44 34.37 -21.59
N ALA A 16 6.89 34.03 -22.80
CA ALA A 16 7.23 32.65 -23.17
C ALA A 16 8.38 32.07 -22.32
N VAL A 17 9.41 32.87 -22.04
CA VAL A 17 10.53 32.49 -21.16
C VAL A 17 10.06 32.19 -19.74
N GLU A 18 9.18 33.01 -19.16
CA GLU A 18 8.66 32.78 -17.82
C GLU A 18 7.71 31.57 -17.77
N GLU A 19 6.88 31.37 -18.79
CA GLU A 19 6.06 30.16 -18.95
C GLU A 19 6.93 28.89 -19.08
N GLY A 20 7.98 28.95 -19.90
CA GLY A 20 8.95 27.87 -20.07
C GLY A 20 9.63 27.49 -18.76
N LYS A 21 10.08 28.46 -17.97
CA LYS A 21 10.65 28.19 -16.63
C LYS A 21 9.64 27.57 -15.66
N ALA A 22 8.39 28.05 -15.68
CA ALA A 22 7.34 27.51 -14.84
C ALA A 22 7.04 26.05 -15.21
N THR A 23 6.91 25.73 -16.49
CA THR A 23 6.66 24.36 -16.97
C THR A 23 7.81 23.41 -16.65
N ILE A 24 9.07 23.85 -16.79
CA ILE A 24 10.24 23.04 -16.38
C ILE A 24 10.20 22.73 -14.88
N THR A 25 9.83 23.72 -14.06
CA THR A 25 9.75 23.55 -12.60
C THR A 25 8.65 22.56 -12.22
N THR A 26 7.45 22.70 -12.79
CA THR A 26 6.33 21.79 -12.48
C THR A 26 6.58 20.36 -12.96
N LEU A 27 7.24 20.20 -14.12
CA LEU A 27 7.67 18.88 -14.60
C LEU A 27 8.73 18.27 -13.68
N ALA A 28 9.72 19.05 -13.22
CA ALA A 28 10.74 18.58 -12.29
C ALA A 28 10.14 18.14 -10.94
N GLU A 29 9.19 18.91 -10.39
CA GLU A 29 8.45 18.54 -9.18
C GLU A 29 7.64 17.25 -9.38
N SER A 30 6.93 17.14 -10.51
CA SER A 30 6.15 15.94 -10.85
C SER A 30 7.03 14.70 -10.97
N ILE A 31 8.23 14.81 -11.56
CA ILE A 31 9.19 13.71 -11.68
C ILE A 31 9.70 13.30 -10.29
N ALA A 32 10.03 14.28 -9.43
CA ALA A 32 10.46 14.00 -8.06
C ALA A 32 9.38 13.28 -7.26
N GLU A 33 8.12 13.73 -7.34
CA GLU A 33 6.99 13.08 -6.68
C GLU A 33 6.74 11.66 -7.21
N LEU A 34 6.71 11.46 -8.53
CA LEU A 34 6.56 10.14 -9.14
C LEU A 34 7.68 9.18 -8.71
N SER A 35 8.92 9.65 -8.66
CA SER A 35 10.07 8.84 -8.22
C SER A 35 9.94 8.42 -6.76
N LYS A 36 9.44 9.31 -5.90
CA LYS A 36 9.19 9.03 -4.48
C LYS A 36 8.07 8.00 -4.33
N GLU A 37 6.97 8.18 -5.04
CA GLU A 37 5.85 7.22 -5.02
C GLU A 37 6.28 5.82 -5.51
N VAL A 38 7.12 5.74 -6.54
CA VAL A 38 7.68 4.46 -7.01
C VAL A 38 8.54 3.81 -5.92
N ALA A 39 9.42 4.58 -5.27
CA ALA A 39 10.25 4.06 -4.18
C ALA A 39 9.42 3.57 -2.99
N GLU A 40 8.36 4.30 -2.63
CA GLU A 40 7.42 3.90 -1.57
C GLU A 40 6.65 2.62 -1.94
N LEU A 41 6.17 2.49 -3.18
CA LEU A 41 5.50 1.28 -3.65
C LEU A 41 6.44 0.06 -3.67
N VAL A 42 7.69 0.24 -4.12
CA VAL A 42 8.70 -0.83 -4.11
C VAL A 42 8.99 -1.29 -2.68
N LYS A 43 9.12 -0.34 -1.74
CA LYS A 43 9.31 -0.66 -0.33
C LYS A 43 8.10 -1.41 0.25
N ALA A 44 6.88 -0.91 0.01
CA ALA A 44 5.65 -1.56 0.46
C ALA A 44 5.52 -2.99 -0.09
N MET A 45 5.91 -3.21 -1.35
CA MET A 45 5.96 -4.56 -1.93
C MET A 45 6.99 -5.47 -1.24
N ALA A 46 8.16 -4.95 -0.89
CA ALA A 46 9.19 -5.71 -0.19
C ALA A 46 8.72 -6.09 1.23
N ASP A 47 8.17 -5.13 1.97
CA ASP A 47 7.64 -5.33 3.33
C ASP A 47 6.47 -6.32 3.32
N ALA A 48 5.53 -6.18 2.37
CA ALA A 48 4.44 -7.13 2.20
C ALA A 48 4.95 -8.55 1.86
N THR A 49 5.98 -8.65 1.01
CA THR A 49 6.58 -9.95 0.67
C THR A 49 7.23 -10.61 1.89
N ALA A 50 7.92 -9.83 2.72
CA ALA A 50 8.52 -10.32 3.95
C ALA A 50 7.46 -10.81 4.94
N MET A 51 6.42 -10.01 5.21
CA MET A 51 5.31 -10.39 6.08
C MET A 51 4.61 -11.66 5.58
N ARG A 52 4.36 -11.79 4.27
CA ARG A 52 3.76 -13.00 3.71
C ARG A 52 4.62 -14.25 3.89
N LYS A 53 5.95 -14.14 3.81
CA LYS A 53 6.84 -15.29 4.08
C LYS A 53 6.73 -15.75 5.53
N GLU A 54 6.67 -14.82 6.48
CA GLU A 54 6.50 -15.15 7.90
C GLU A 54 5.12 -15.73 8.20
N GLU A 55 4.07 -15.12 7.68
CA GLU A 55 2.68 -15.58 7.86
C GLU A 55 2.45 -16.96 7.26
N THR A 56 2.95 -17.22 6.04
CA THR A 56 2.82 -18.54 5.41
C THR A 56 3.55 -19.63 6.19
N ALA A 57 4.73 -19.32 6.73
CA ALA A 57 5.46 -20.25 7.59
C ALA A 57 4.70 -20.55 8.90
N LYS A 58 4.17 -19.51 9.57
CA LYS A 58 3.37 -19.67 10.79
C LYS A 58 2.08 -20.45 10.54
N ASN A 59 1.33 -20.12 9.49
CA ASN A 59 0.09 -20.80 9.15
C ASN A 59 0.32 -22.27 8.78
N ALA A 60 1.39 -22.57 8.03
CA ALA A 60 1.77 -23.94 7.72
C ALA A 60 2.11 -24.76 8.97
N ALA A 61 2.82 -24.15 9.94
CA ALA A 61 3.08 -24.77 11.24
C ALA A 61 1.79 -25.02 12.01
N THR A 62 0.90 -24.02 12.12
CA THR A 62 -0.41 -24.16 12.78
C THR A 62 -1.27 -25.26 12.17
N ILE A 63 -1.32 -25.38 10.85
CA ILE A 63 -2.06 -26.45 10.16
C ILE A 63 -1.45 -27.82 10.49
N LYS A 64 -0.12 -27.93 10.49
CA LYS A 64 0.57 -29.17 10.83
C LYS A 64 0.31 -29.59 12.27
N ASP A 65 0.39 -28.64 13.20
CA ASP A 65 0.16 -28.88 14.63
C ASP A 65 -1.31 -29.22 14.90
N ALA A 66 -2.25 -28.55 14.24
CA ALA A 66 -3.68 -28.88 14.30
C ALA A 66 -3.95 -30.31 13.81
N LYS A 67 -3.34 -30.75 12.71
CA LYS A 67 -3.46 -32.14 12.21
C LYS A 67 -2.88 -33.16 13.18
N ALA A 68 -1.71 -32.88 13.74
CA ALA A 68 -1.09 -33.75 14.74
C ALA A 68 -1.96 -33.85 16.01
N ALA A 69 -2.53 -32.72 16.46
CA ALA A 69 -3.44 -32.68 17.60
C ALA A 69 -4.74 -33.43 17.33
N GLN A 70 -5.35 -33.29 16.14
CA GLN A 70 -6.52 -34.09 15.75
C GLN A 70 -6.23 -35.59 15.84
N ALA A 71 -5.09 -36.05 15.30
CA ALA A 71 -4.70 -37.46 15.36
C ALA A 71 -4.47 -37.95 16.80
N ALA A 72 -3.84 -37.13 17.65
CA ALA A 72 -3.61 -37.46 19.05
C ALA A 72 -4.94 -37.55 19.84
N VAL A 73 -5.88 -36.62 19.61
CA VAL A 73 -7.21 -36.64 20.25
C VAL A 73 -8.04 -37.82 19.76
N GLN A 74 -7.96 -38.17 18.46
CA GLN A 74 -8.58 -39.39 17.93
C GLN A 74 -8.03 -40.66 18.58
N ALA A 75 -6.71 -40.75 18.75
CA ALA A 75 -6.09 -41.88 19.45
C ALA A 75 -6.52 -41.94 20.93
N ALA A 76 -6.53 -40.81 21.63
CA ALA A 76 -6.95 -40.74 23.04
C ALA A 76 -8.43 -41.12 23.23
N THR A 77 -9.31 -40.64 22.34
CA THR A 77 -10.74 -40.99 22.38
C THR A 77 -10.96 -42.46 22.07
N ALA A 78 -10.20 -43.07 21.16
CA ALA A 78 -10.26 -44.51 20.90
C ALA A 78 -9.84 -45.34 22.13
N VAL A 79 -8.72 -45.01 22.78
CA VAL A 79 -8.26 -45.71 24.00
C VAL A 79 -9.27 -45.59 25.14
N LEU A 80 -9.87 -44.40 25.33
CA LEU A 80 -10.89 -44.19 26.34
C LEU A 80 -12.17 -45.00 26.04
N LYS A 81 -12.64 -45.00 24.79
CA LYS A 81 -13.81 -45.81 24.37
C LYS A 81 -13.55 -47.30 24.61
N ASP A 82 -12.41 -47.81 24.17
CA ASP A 82 -12.00 -49.21 24.39
C ASP A 82 -11.94 -49.57 25.88
N PHE A 83 -11.46 -48.66 26.75
CA PHE A 83 -11.39 -48.89 28.19
C PHE A 83 -12.79 -48.98 28.81
N TYR A 84 -13.71 -48.07 28.48
CA TYR A 84 -15.07 -48.09 29.02
C TYR A 84 -15.88 -49.27 28.49
N GLU A 85 -15.72 -49.66 27.22
CA GLU A 85 -16.32 -50.87 26.65
C GLU A 85 -15.84 -52.14 27.35
N LYS A 86 -14.54 -52.25 27.64
CA LYS A 86 -13.98 -53.38 28.41
C LYS A 86 -14.40 -53.36 29.88
N ALA A 87 -14.53 -52.19 30.50
CA ALA A 87 -15.01 -52.07 31.87
C ALA A 87 -16.47 -52.54 32.02
N LEU A 88 -17.32 -52.35 30.99
CA LEU A 88 -18.70 -52.87 30.97
C LEU A 88 -18.78 -54.40 31.00
N THR A 89 -17.73 -55.10 30.55
CA THR A 89 -17.69 -56.57 30.49
C THR A 89 -16.84 -57.20 31.60
N ALA A 90 -16.13 -56.39 32.39
CA ALA A 90 -15.27 -56.85 33.48
C ALA A 90 -16.08 -57.13 34.76
N THR A 91 -16.22 -58.41 35.12
CA THR A 91 -16.69 -58.83 36.44
C THR A 91 -15.62 -58.52 37.49
N ALA A 92 -15.91 -57.59 38.40
CA ALA A 92 -14.95 -57.18 39.42
C ALA A 92 -14.93 -58.16 40.59
N LEU A 93 -13.78 -58.79 40.82
CA LEU A 93 -13.50 -59.53 42.05
C LEU A 93 -13.24 -58.51 43.17
N LEU A 94 -14.28 -58.14 43.93
CA LEU A 94 -14.11 -57.41 45.19
C LEU A 94 -13.31 -58.30 46.16
N GLN A 95 -12.01 -58.07 46.26
CA GLN A 95 -11.24 -58.54 47.41
C GLN A 95 -11.68 -57.74 48.63
N GLY A 96 -12.69 -58.23 49.32
CA GLY A 96 -13.06 -57.75 50.64
C GLY A 96 -11.87 -57.88 51.57
N THR A 97 -11.30 -56.75 51.99
CA THR A 97 -10.33 -56.68 53.07
C THR A 97 -10.92 -57.36 54.31
N ALA A 98 -10.17 -58.33 54.83
CA ALA A 98 -10.58 -59.22 55.91
C ALA A 98 -11.04 -58.45 57.16
N ALA A 99 -12.35 -58.36 57.37
CA ALA A 99 -12.93 -57.94 58.64
C ALA A 99 -14.28 -58.65 58.88
N HIS A 100 -14.30 -59.98 58.88
CA HIS A 100 -15.29 -60.79 59.61
C HIS A 100 -14.80 -62.25 59.73
N ARG A 101 -13.83 -62.48 60.63
CA ARG A 101 -13.62 -63.82 61.20
C ARG A 101 -14.23 -63.83 62.60
N ALA A 102 -15.55 -63.94 62.66
CA ALA A 102 -16.27 -64.22 63.90
C ALA A 102 -16.91 -65.62 63.77
N GLY A 103 -16.36 -66.61 64.48
CA GLY A 103 -17.10 -67.83 64.79
C GLY A 103 -16.60 -69.15 64.18
N LEU A 104 -15.29 -69.43 64.12
CA LEU A 104 -14.85 -70.84 64.02
C LEU A 104 -14.72 -71.44 65.41
N LYS A 105 -15.78 -72.09 65.91
CA LYS A 105 -15.66 -73.09 66.98
C LYS A 105 -15.34 -74.43 66.33
N SER A 106 -14.12 -74.90 66.55
CA SER A 106 -13.61 -76.20 66.12
C SER A 106 -14.48 -77.35 66.64
N ARG A 107 -15.08 -78.11 65.72
CA ARG A 107 -15.34 -79.55 65.88
C ARG A 107 -15.03 -80.19 64.53
N PHE A 108 -14.20 -81.21 64.54
CA PHE A 108 -13.80 -81.98 63.35
C PHE A 108 -15.06 -82.50 62.66
N VAL A 109 -15.35 -82.08 61.44
CA VAL A 109 -16.46 -82.61 60.63
C VAL A 109 -15.90 -83.77 59.79
N GLU A 110 -16.41 -84.97 60.00
CA GLU A 110 -16.00 -86.19 59.28
C GLU A 110 -16.37 -86.12 57.78
N MET A 111 -15.45 -86.52 56.90
CA MET A 111 -15.69 -86.58 55.45
C MET A 111 -16.77 -87.62 55.14
N GLY A 112 -17.88 -87.17 54.54
CA GLY A 112 -19.01 -88.01 54.13
C GLY A 112 -20.26 -87.91 55.02
N SER A 113 -20.21 -87.15 56.11
CA SER A 113 -21.36 -86.89 56.97
C SER A 113 -22.39 -85.96 56.30
N ALA A 114 -23.63 -85.99 56.77
CA ALA A 114 -24.68 -85.08 56.30
C ALA A 114 -24.33 -83.61 56.57
N GLU A 115 -23.59 -83.33 57.66
CA GLU A 115 -23.06 -82.00 57.98
C GLU A 115 -21.96 -81.55 57.00
N TRP A 116 -21.14 -82.48 56.49
CA TRP A 116 -20.12 -82.19 55.47
C TRP A 116 -20.75 -81.89 54.10
N ARG A 117 -21.85 -82.57 53.74
CA ARG A 117 -22.64 -82.24 52.54
C ARG A 117 -23.46 -80.95 52.72
N ALA A 118 -23.96 -80.68 53.92
CA ALA A 118 -24.69 -79.47 54.25
C ALA A 118 -23.77 -78.24 54.39
N LEU A 119 -22.47 -78.43 54.63
CA LEU A 119 -21.50 -77.32 54.58
C LEU A 119 -21.33 -76.75 53.16
N ALA A 120 -21.78 -77.47 52.12
CA ALA A 120 -21.94 -76.91 50.78
C ALA A 120 -23.17 -75.98 50.66
N ASN A 121 -24.07 -75.92 51.66
CA ASN A 121 -25.06 -74.85 51.86
C ASN A 121 -25.72 -74.88 53.27
N PRO A 122 -25.24 -74.10 54.26
CA PRO A 122 -25.69 -74.24 55.64
C PRO A 122 -27.01 -73.52 56.02
N ASN A 123 -27.89 -73.11 55.09
CA ASN A 123 -29.25 -72.62 55.42
C ASN A 123 -30.30 -72.69 54.28
N GLY A 124 -30.19 -73.65 53.36
CA GLY A 124 -31.13 -73.77 52.24
C GLY A 124 -32.34 -74.67 52.52
N THR A 125 -33.54 -74.09 52.75
CA THR A 125 -34.83 -74.80 52.57
C THR A 125 -35.36 -74.67 51.13
N GLY A 126 -34.48 -74.53 50.14
CA GLY A 126 -34.80 -74.42 48.72
C GLY A 126 -33.88 -75.30 47.88
N ALA A 127 -34.38 -75.74 46.73
CA ALA A 127 -33.64 -76.60 45.80
C ALA A 127 -32.26 -76.02 45.48
N ALA A 128 -31.23 -76.87 45.52
CA ALA A 128 -29.87 -76.51 45.13
C ALA A 128 -29.88 -75.95 43.70
N ASP A 129 -29.35 -74.75 43.53
CA ASP A 129 -29.34 -74.05 42.25
C ASP A 129 -28.35 -74.74 41.29
N ALA A 130 -28.85 -75.73 40.56
CA ALA A 130 -28.15 -76.41 39.47
C ALA A 130 -28.23 -75.61 38.14
N GLY A 131 -28.61 -74.33 38.22
CA GLY A 131 -28.95 -73.48 37.08
C GLY A 131 -27.84 -72.59 36.54
N HIS A 132 -26.61 -72.63 37.09
CA HIS A 132 -25.52 -71.81 36.55
C HIS A 132 -25.08 -72.30 35.16
N LYS A 133 -25.60 -71.64 34.12
CA LYS A 133 -25.08 -71.73 32.76
C LYS A 133 -23.86 -70.82 32.63
N GLU A 134 -22.93 -71.22 31.76
CA GLU A 134 -21.80 -70.41 31.34
C GLU A 134 -22.31 -69.01 30.93
N GLY A 135 -21.93 -67.97 31.70
CA GLY A 135 -22.39 -66.59 31.50
C GLY A 135 -23.31 -66.01 32.60
N MET A 136 -23.73 -66.76 33.62
CA MET A 136 -24.45 -66.18 34.77
C MET A 136 -23.50 -65.64 35.84
N GLN A 137 -23.76 -64.39 36.26
CA GLN A 137 -22.92 -63.60 37.17
C GLN A 137 -22.92 -64.16 38.59
N THR A 138 -21.78 -64.64 39.07
CA THR A 138 -21.63 -65.23 40.41
C THR A 138 -20.95 -64.33 41.44
N PHE A 139 -20.44 -63.15 41.06
CA PHE A 139 -19.78 -62.24 42.00
C PHE A 139 -19.98 -60.75 41.66
N GLY A 140 -20.66 -60.03 42.55
CA GLY A 140 -20.64 -58.56 42.69
C GLY A 140 -21.30 -57.74 41.58
N GLU A 141 -21.63 -56.48 41.89
CA GLU A 141 -21.99 -55.49 40.87
C GLU A 141 -20.82 -55.31 39.89
N VAL A 142 -21.12 -55.26 38.59
CA VAL A 142 -20.16 -54.91 37.53
C VAL A 142 -19.45 -53.61 37.93
N TYR A 143 -18.13 -53.56 37.88
CA TYR A 143 -17.39 -52.32 38.12
C TYR A 143 -17.65 -51.36 36.96
N ARG A 144 -18.70 -50.56 37.10
CA ARG A 144 -19.10 -49.55 36.11
C ARG A 144 -18.16 -48.35 36.08
N GLY A 145 -17.18 -48.23 36.98
CA GLY A 145 -16.38 -47.01 37.12
C GLY A 145 -17.28 -45.76 37.29
N GLN A 146 -16.74 -44.56 37.07
CA GLN A 146 -17.55 -43.33 36.99
C GLN A 146 -18.12 -43.14 35.57
N GLN A 147 -18.75 -44.17 34.99
CA GLN A 147 -19.29 -44.15 33.62
C GLN A 147 -20.18 -42.93 33.35
N ASP A 148 -21.09 -42.58 34.25
CA ASP A 148 -21.98 -41.42 34.10
C ASP A 148 -21.24 -40.07 33.99
N LYS A 149 -20.04 -39.94 34.58
CA LYS A 149 -19.20 -38.72 34.51
C LYS A 149 -18.17 -38.77 33.39
N ALA A 150 -17.76 -39.97 32.99
CA ALA A 150 -16.79 -40.19 31.94
C ALA A 150 -17.39 -40.09 30.54
N GLU A 151 -18.59 -40.66 30.33
CA GLU A 151 -19.34 -40.57 29.08
C GLU A 151 -19.88 -39.15 28.82
N SER A 152 -20.24 -38.42 29.88
CA SER A 152 -20.85 -37.09 29.74
C SER A 152 -19.87 -35.91 29.78
N GLY A 153 -18.69 -36.05 30.41
CA GLY A 153 -17.78 -34.92 30.66
C GLY A 153 -16.47 -34.92 29.87
N VAL A 154 -15.70 -36.00 29.96
CA VAL A 154 -14.33 -36.03 29.40
C VAL A 154 -14.34 -36.37 27.91
N LEU A 155 -15.18 -37.33 27.49
CA LEU A 155 -15.33 -37.69 26.08
C LEU A 155 -15.94 -36.54 25.27
N THR A 156 -16.97 -35.88 25.81
CA THR A 156 -17.60 -34.71 25.17
C THR A 156 -16.61 -33.54 25.03
N LEU A 157 -15.76 -33.29 26.03
CA LEU A 157 -14.70 -32.29 25.94
C LEU A 157 -13.69 -32.65 24.85
N LEU A 158 -13.27 -33.91 24.74
CA LEU A 158 -12.34 -34.35 23.68
C LEU A 158 -12.95 -34.25 22.28
N GLU A 159 -14.24 -34.55 22.13
CA GLU A 159 -14.98 -34.38 20.87
C GLU A 159 -15.11 -32.90 20.48
N ILE A 160 -15.38 -32.01 21.44
CA ILE A 160 -15.35 -30.56 21.23
C ILE A 160 -13.95 -30.09 20.83
N ILE A 161 -12.90 -30.58 21.49
CA ILE A 161 -11.50 -30.25 21.16
C ILE A 161 -11.16 -30.72 19.73
N GLN A 162 -11.58 -31.91 19.33
CA GLN A 162 -11.39 -32.40 17.97
C GLN A 162 -12.09 -31.51 16.94
N SER A 163 -13.35 -31.12 17.19
CA SER A 163 -14.08 -30.18 16.35
C SER A 163 -13.37 -28.82 16.28
N ASN A 164 -12.84 -28.32 17.40
CA ASN A 164 -12.09 -27.07 17.44
C ASN A 164 -10.82 -27.12 16.58
N PHE A 165 -10.07 -28.22 16.62
CA PHE A 165 -8.89 -28.36 15.75
C PHE A 165 -9.25 -28.51 14.28
N ALA A 166 -10.37 -29.17 13.94
CA ALA A 166 -10.87 -29.24 12.56
C ALA A 166 -11.30 -27.85 12.06
N ASN A 167 -12.01 -27.09 12.89
CA ASN A 167 -12.40 -25.70 12.59
C ASN A 167 -11.18 -24.78 12.49
N LEU A 168 -10.17 -24.97 13.34
CA LEU A 168 -8.91 -24.21 13.27
C LEU A 168 -8.17 -24.48 11.96
N GLU A 169 -8.05 -25.75 11.54
CA GLU A 169 -7.47 -26.09 10.24
C GLU A 169 -8.27 -25.46 9.09
N ALA A 170 -9.59 -25.63 9.07
CA ALA A 170 -10.43 -25.08 8.01
C ALA A 170 -10.37 -23.55 7.93
N SER A 171 -10.43 -22.87 9.07
CA SER A 171 -10.35 -21.40 9.13
C SER A 171 -8.96 -20.88 8.75
N THR A 172 -7.88 -21.54 9.15
CA THR A 172 -6.51 -21.15 8.78
C THR A 172 -6.23 -21.36 7.29
N VAL A 173 -6.71 -22.47 6.70
CA VAL A 173 -6.61 -22.72 5.25
C VAL A 173 -7.41 -21.70 4.46
N ALA A 174 -8.64 -21.38 4.90
CA ALA A 174 -9.47 -20.37 4.25
C ALA A 174 -8.81 -18.98 4.32
N ALA A 175 -8.33 -18.57 5.49
CA ALA A 175 -7.61 -17.31 5.67
C ALA A 175 -6.33 -17.25 4.83
N GLU A 176 -5.58 -18.35 4.70
CA GLU A 176 -4.39 -18.40 3.85
C GLU A 176 -4.75 -18.23 2.36
N ALA A 177 -5.83 -18.86 1.90
CA ALA A 177 -6.30 -18.73 0.53
C ALA A 177 -6.71 -17.28 0.19
N GLU A 178 -7.45 -16.62 1.09
CA GLU A 178 -7.83 -15.22 0.96
C GLU A 178 -6.61 -14.28 0.97
N ALA A 179 -5.71 -14.45 1.95
CA ALA A 179 -4.48 -13.66 2.03
C ALA A 179 -3.60 -13.84 0.79
N LYS A 180 -3.55 -15.05 0.22
CA LYS A 180 -2.82 -15.32 -1.03
C LYS A 180 -3.47 -14.64 -2.24
N LYS A 181 -4.79 -14.60 -2.31
CA LYS A 181 -5.52 -13.87 -3.36
C LYS A 181 -5.26 -12.36 -3.25
N ALA A 182 -5.46 -11.79 -2.06
CA ALA A 182 -5.24 -10.37 -1.79
C ALA A 182 -3.79 -9.96 -2.12
N PHE A 183 -2.80 -10.76 -1.72
CA PHE A 183 -1.40 -10.48 -2.03
C PHE A 183 -1.09 -10.53 -3.52
N LYS A 184 -1.67 -11.46 -4.28
CA LYS A 184 -1.50 -11.52 -5.74
C LYS A 184 -2.06 -10.29 -6.42
N GLU A 185 -3.25 -9.86 -6.01
CA GLU A 185 -3.91 -8.68 -6.54
C GLU A 185 -3.12 -7.41 -6.21
N PHE A 186 -2.72 -7.24 -4.95
CA PHE A 186 -1.82 -6.16 -4.53
C PHE A 186 -0.50 -6.15 -5.30
N SER A 187 0.14 -7.32 -5.48
CA SER A 187 1.40 -7.42 -6.21
C SER A 187 1.24 -7.08 -7.69
N TYR A 188 0.12 -7.45 -8.30
CA TYR A 188 -0.16 -7.14 -9.70
C TYR A 188 -0.43 -5.64 -9.89
N GLU A 189 -1.33 -5.07 -9.09
CA GLU A 189 -1.68 -3.65 -9.18
C GLU A 189 -0.49 -2.76 -8.83
N SER A 190 0.31 -3.12 -7.81
CA SER A 190 1.52 -2.38 -7.47
C SER A 190 2.54 -2.39 -8.61
N LYS A 191 2.79 -3.55 -9.23
CA LYS A 191 3.70 -3.65 -10.39
C LYS A 191 3.22 -2.81 -11.58
N LYS A 192 1.91 -2.83 -11.85
CA LYS A 192 1.31 -2.02 -12.90
C LYS A 192 1.41 -0.52 -12.57
N SER A 193 1.16 -0.14 -11.33
CA SER A 193 1.28 1.24 -10.87
C SER A 193 2.72 1.74 -11.00
N ILE A 194 3.69 0.93 -10.59
CA ILE A 194 5.12 1.22 -10.74
C ILE A 194 5.46 1.44 -12.22
N SER A 195 5.11 0.51 -13.11
CA SER A 195 5.48 0.64 -14.53
C SER A 195 4.83 1.85 -15.20
N VAL A 196 3.58 2.18 -14.85
CA VAL A 196 2.90 3.38 -15.35
C VAL A 196 3.58 4.65 -14.84
N LYS A 197 3.96 4.71 -13.56
CA LYS A 197 4.62 5.87 -12.96
C LYS A 197 6.04 6.06 -13.46
N GLU A 198 6.80 4.99 -13.62
CA GLU A 198 8.13 5.02 -14.24
C GLU A 198 8.03 5.54 -15.67
N ARG A 199 7.10 5.02 -16.47
CA ARG A 199 6.91 5.48 -17.83
C ARG A 199 6.47 6.94 -17.90
N LYS A 200 5.61 7.38 -16.98
CA LYS A 200 5.21 8.78 -16.87
C LYS A 200 6.39 9.68 -16.48
N ALA A 201 7.25 9.24 -15.57
CA ALA A 201 8.45 9.97 -15.21
C ALA A 201 9.41 10.11 -16.40
N GLU A 202 9.60 9.05 -17.19
CA GLU A 202 10.39 9.10 -18.43
C GLU A 202 9.81 10.07 -19.47
N MET A 203 8.49 10.06 -19.67
CA MET A 203 7.82 11.00 -20.57
C MET A 203 7.98 12.44 -20.09
N ASN A 204 7.77 12.70 -18.79
CA ASN A 204 7.96 14.02 -18.22
C ASN A 204 9.41 14.50 -18.33
N GLU A 205 10.40 13.62 -18.19
CA GLU A 205 11.81 13.98 -18.38
C GLU A 205 12.10 14.35 -19.84
N ALA A 206 11.52 13.63 -20.81
CA ALA A 206 11.62 13.98 -22.22
C ALA A 206 10.94 15.33 -22.54
N ASP A 207 9.75 15.57 -21.99
CA ASP A 207 9.03 16.83 -22.14
C ASP A 207 9.79 18.00 -21.50
N LYS A 208 10.39 17.77 -20.33
CA LYS A 208 11.24 18.75 -19.65
C LYS A 208 12.47 19.09 -20.50
N ALA A 209 13.15 18.09 -21.06
CA ALA A 209 14.28 18.33 -21.96
C ALA A 209 13.87 19.12 -23.22
N ALA A 210 12.70 18.84 -23.78
CA ALA A 210 12.16 19.60 -24.90
C ALA A 210 11.81 21.06 -24.50
N ALA A 211 11.25 21.27 -23.31
CA ALA A 211 10.96 22.60 -22.78
C ALA A 211 12.24 23.40 -22.48
N GLU A 212 13.28 22.75 -21.95
CA GLU A 212 14.59 23.37 -21.74
C GLU A 212 15.24 23.84 -23.06
N GLU A 213 15.09 23.05 -24.12
CA GLU A 213 15.61 23.43 -25.44
C GLU A 213 14.84 24.60 -26.05
N ARG A 214 13.50 24.60 -25.93
CA ARG A 214 12.67 25.75 -26.34
C ARG A 214 13.05 27.01 -25.57
N LEU A 215 13.18 26.91 -24.25
CA LEU A 215 13.58 28.02 -23.39
C LEU A 215 14.93 28.61 -23.81
N ARG A 216 15.90 27.77 -24.20
CA ARG A 216 17.19 28.24 -24.73
C ARG A 216 17.03 28.99 -26.03
N GLY A 217 16.17 28.49 -26.93
CA GLY A 217 15.79 29.17 -28.17
C GLY A 217 15.17 30.54 -27.89
N ASP A 218 14.13 30.59 -27.07
CA ASP A 218 13.42 31.83 -26.72
C ASP A 218 14.34 32.86 -26.06
N ILE A 219 15.27 32.42 -25.19
CA ILE A 219 16.29 33.30 -24.58
C ILE A 219 17.24 33.86 -25.65
N ALA A 220 17.62 33.06 -26.65
CA ALA A 220 18.49 33.52 -27.74
C ALA A 220 17.76 34.53 -28.64
N GLU A 221 16.51 34.25 -29.00
CA GLU A 221 15.65 35.15 -29.77
C GLU A 221 15.38 36.46 -29.03
N LEU A 222 15.12 36.40 -27.72
CA LEU A 222 14.94 37.56 -26.86
C LEU A 222 16.18 38.47 -26.89
N LYS A 223 17.38 37.88 -26.78
CA LYS A 223 18.63 38.66 -26.84
C LYS A 223 18.84 39.29 -28.22
N GLY A 224 18.57 38.54 -29.29
CA GLY A 224 18.66 39.05 -30.67
C GLY A 224 17.70 40.22 -30.90
N THR A 225 16.44 40.08 -30.51
CA THR A 225 15.42 41.15 -30.63
C THR A 225 15.73 42.37 -29.76
N GLN A 226 16.28 42.17 -28.56
CA GLN A 226 16.79 43.27 -27.72
C GLN A 226 17.93 44.04 -28.40
N ASP A 227 18.89 43.33 -29.01
CA ASP A 227 20.00 43.96 -29.73
C ASP A 227 19.50 44.72 -30.97
N GLU A 228 18.52 44.18 -31.70
CA GLU A 228 17.85 44.86 -32.82
C GLU A 228 17.12 46.12 -32.37
N LEU A 229 16.40 46.07 -31.25
CA LEU A 229 15.71 47.21 -30.67
C LEU A 229 16.71 48.33 -30.30
N LEU A 230 17.81 47.96 -29.63
CA LEU A 230 18.88 48.90 -29.26
C LEU A 230 19.53 49.54 -30.50
N ALA A 231 19.75 48.76 -31.56
CA ALA A 231 20.26 49.27 -32.83
C ALA A 231 19.28 50.24 -33.50
N ALA A 232 17.99 49.90 -33.51
CA ALA A 232 16.92 50.76 -34.04
C ALA A 232 16.81 52.07 -33.24
N ASP A 233 16.93 52.02 -31.92
CA ASP A 233 16.92 53.20 -31.05
C ASP A 233 18.09 54.14 -31.30
N ARG A 234 19.29 53.59 -31.46
CA ARG A 234 20.49 54.37 -31.83
C ARG A 234 20.33 55.02 -33.19
N TYR A 235 19.72 54.33 -34.16
CA TYR A 235 19.45 54.89 -35.48
C TYR A 235 18.40 56.00 -35.43
N HIS A 236 17.31 55.79 -34.70
CA HIS A 236 16.28 56.80 -34.47
C HIS A 236 16.86 58.06 -33.82
N ALA A 237 17.70 57.91 -32.79
CA ALA A 237 18.35 59.05 -32.12
C ALA A 237 19.22 59.91 -33.06
N LYS A 238 19.84 59.31 -34.08
CA LYS A 238 20.59 60.05 -35.12
C LYS A 238 19.69 60.75 -36.13
N LEU A 239 18.55 60.15 -36.46
CA LEU A 239 17.58 60.71 -37.43
C LEU A 239 16.76 61.86 -36.86
N VAL A 240 16.39 61.82 -35.57
CA VAL A 240 15.59 62.88 -34.94
C VAL A 240 16.15 64.29 -35.20
N PRO A 241 17.43 64.60 -34.96
CA PRO A 241 17.98 65.92 -35.27
C PRO A 241 18.11 66.22 -36.77
N GLN A 242 18.11 65.21 -37.64
CA GLN A 242 18.19 65.38 -39.10
C GLN A 242 16.81 65.61 -39.75
N CYS A 243 15.75 65.04 -39.17
CA CYS A 243 14.39 65.06 -39.73
C CYS A 243 13.44 66.00 -39.00
N MET A 244 13.66 66.28 -37.71
CA MET A 244 12.93 67.29 -36.95
C MET A 244 13.85 68.48 -36.74
N ASP A 245 13.59 69.54 -37.53
CA ASP A 245 14.25 70.84 -37.41
C ASP A 245 13.93 71.44 -36.04
N GLN A 246 14.80 71.19 -35.06
CA GLN A 246 14.68 71.75 -33.71
C GLN A 246 15.05 73.25 -33.66
N GLY A 247 15.34 73.87 -34.81
CA GLY A 247 15.97 75.19 -34.85
C GLY A 247 15.02 76.38 -34.88
N MET A 248 13.90 76.31 -35.61
CA MET A 248 13.05 77.49 -35.81
C MET A 248 11.59 77.10 -36.03
N THR A 249 10.70 77.68 -35.21
CA THR A 249 9.25 77.63 -35.44
C THR A 249 8.91 78.19 -36.83
N PHE A 250 7.77 77.81 -37.40
CA PHE A 250 7.33 78.37 -38.69
C PHE A 250 7.31 79.91 -38.67
N GLU A 251 6.93 80.52 -37.55
CA GLU A 251 6.97 81.97 -37.36
C GLU A 251 8.39 82.53 -37.37
N GLU A 252 9.34 81.93 -36.68
CA GLU A 252 10.75 82.36 -36.70
C GLU A 252 11.38 82.18 -38.08
N ARG A 253 11.05 81.10 -38.79
CA ARG A 253 11.46 80.90 -40.20
C ARG A 253 10.86 81.95 -41.12
N THR A 254 9.61 82.35 -40.88
CA THR A 254 8.92 83.36 -41.69
C THR A 254 9.52 84.74 -41.43
N LYS A 255 9.74 85.13 -40.17
CA LYS A 255 10.41 86.39 -39.81
C LYS A 255 11.85 86.45 -40.33
N ALA A 256 12.62 85.37 -40.24
CA ALA A 256 13.97 85.31 -40.78
C ALA A 256 13.97 85.48 -42.31
N ARG A 257 13.03 84.85 -43.02
CA ARG A 257 12.84 85.03 -44.47
C ARG A 257 12.40 86.45 -44.82
N GLU A 258 11.50 87.05 -44.05
CA GLU A 258 11.05 88.42 -44.27
C GLU A 258 12.18 89.43 -44.06
N ALA A 259 13.01 89.24 -43.03
CA ALA A 259 14.21 90.03 -42.77
C ALA A 259 15.25 89.89 -43.89
N GLU A 260 15.50 88.65 -44.36
CA GLU A 260 16.35 88.41 -45.54
C GLU A 260 15.79 89.11 -46.78
N VAL A 261 14.49 88.94 -47.10
CA VAL A 261 13.86 89.59 -48.27
C VAL A 261 13.93 91.12 -48.17
N ALA A 262 13.77 91.69 -46.98
CA ALA A 262 13.92 93.13 -46.76
C ALA A 262 15.37 93.59 -47.00
N SER A 263 16.36 92.87 -46.47
CA SER A 263 17.78 93.16 -46.68
C SER A 263 18.19 93.03 -48.16
N LEU A 264 17.69 92.01 -48.86
CA LEU A 264 17.93 91.82 -50.29
C LEU A 264 17.28 92.93 -51.11
N ARG A 265 16.07 93.38 -50.75
CA ARG A 265 15.43 94.55 -51.40
C ARG A 265 16.20 95.84 -51.18
N GLN A 266 16.74 96.06 -49.99
CA GLN A 266 17.60 97.22 -49.70
C GLN A 266 18.90 97.17 -50.48
N ALA A 267 19.55 95.99 -50.57
CA ALA A 267 20.74 95.80 -51.39
C ALA A 267 20.46 96.05 -52.88
N LEU A 268 19.30 95.61 -53.39
CA LEU A 268 18.86 95.84 -54.76
C LEU A 268 18.57 97.32 -55.04
N GLN A 269 18.02 98.05 -54.06
CA GLN A 269 17.86 99.51 -54.13
C GLN A 269 19.20 100.26 -54.13
N LEU A 270 20.18 99.82 -53.35
CA LEU A 270 21.52 100.41 -53.35
C LEU A 270 22.24 100.15 -54.68
N LEU A 271 22.22 98.90 -55.17
CA LEU A 271 22.82 98.53 -56.45
C LEU A 271 22.08 99.11 -57.67
N GLY A 272 20.77 99.37 -57.56
CA GLY A 272 19.97 100.01 -58.60
C GLY A 272 19.96 101.54 -58.53
N GLY A 273 20.41 102.13 -57.41
CA GLY A 273 20.44 103.58 -57.16
C GLY A 273 21.77 104.26 -57.53
N GLU A 274 22.85 103.52 -57.70
CA GLU A 274 24.16 104.06 -58.14
C GLU A 274 24.29 104.13 -59.67
N GLY A 275 23.23 104.59 -60.35
CA GLY A 275 23.19 104.82 -61.80
C GLY A 275 22.75 106.22 -62.25
N GLU A 276 22.28 107.10 -61.34
CA GLU A 276 21.69 108.40 -61.74
C GLU A 276 22.16 109.60 -60.89
N GLY A 277 23.37 109.55 -60.32
CA GLY A 277 23.84 110.56 -59.37
C GLY A 277 25.18 111.25 -59.65
N ALA A 278 25.81 111.08 -60.82
CA ALA A 278 27.11 111.70 -61.12
C ALA A 278 27.27 112.13 -62.59
N ALA A 279 26.41 113.04 -63.07
CA ALA A 279 26.66 113.82 -64.28
C ALA A 279 25.88 115.14 -64.27
N ALA A 280 26.16 116.03 -63.30
CA ALA A 280 25.78 117.44 -63.39
C ALA A 280 26.61 118.30 -62.42
N ALA A 281 27.88 118.54 -62.74
CA ALA A 281 28.61 119.76 -62.37
C ALA A 281 29.98 119.82 -63.08
N ALA A 282 30.13 120.86 -63.90
CA ALA A 282 31.29 121.31 -64.69
C ALA A 282 31.29 120.93 -66.18
#